data_AF-A0A1C2XTQ8-F1
#
_entry.id   AF-A0A1C2XTQ8-F1
#
_cell.length_a   1.000
_cell.length_b   1.000
_cell.length_c   1.000
_cell.angle_alpha   90.00
_cell.angle_beta   90.00
_cell.angle_gamma   90.00
#
_symmetry.space_group_name_H-M   'P 1'
#
loop_
_entity.id
_entity.type
_entity.pdbx_description
1 polymer ?
#
loop_
_entity_poly.entity_id
_entity_poly.type
_entity_poly.pdbx_seq_one_letter_code
_entity_poly.pdbx_strand_id
1 'polypeptide(L)'
;MQLRFSYEKIDALCAAPLSQKYNCPILLNIKENLLSSTKKEIQRLEAKNAVIIGGTGAISENVEKELKAIGLSCTRISGEDRFDTSVKIAEKLDFNGEVCVATGLNFPDAISISSIATQKGMPVLLTMTYKCPQSVKDYIKNKNITAAYIVGSDDVVSDGVAGNFPHVKRLQGNDRYDTNMAVISNFAKELKLSTVYVATGSNYPDALAASALAAKTHSPVFLVNDTAVDKTKEYLLQNQILPNVVAIGQTDVVSDGVVKELLQNTGNTNGNLQLNKPGIDENYTVIF
;
A
#
# COMPACT_ATOMS: atom_id res chain seq x y z
N MET A 1 -16.89 4.19 -13.22
CA MET A 1 -15.77 3.98 -12.28
C MET A 1 -15.03 2.69 -12.63
N GLN A 2 -13.70 2.70 -12.47
CA GLN A 2 -12.82 1.54 -12.69
C GLN A 2 -12.64 0.81 -11.34
N LEU A 3 -12.39 -0.50 -11.33
CA LEU A 3 -12.06 -1.29 -10.14
C LEU A 3 -10.80 -2.07 -10.40
N ARG A 4 -10.03 -2.37 -9.33
CA ARG A 4 -8.84 -3.21 -9.44
C ARG A 4 -9.06 -4.52 -8.72
N PHE A 5 -8.70 -5.60 -9.38
CA PHE A 5 -8.62 -6.93 -8.80
C PHE A 5 -7.18 -7.21 -8.44
N SER A 6 -6.96 -7.51 -7.16
CA SER A 6 -5.67 -7.94 -6.64
C SER A 6 -5.84 -9.28 -5.94
N TYR A 7 -5.09 -10.28 -6.40
CA TYR A 7 -4.92 -11.54 -5.67
C TYR A 7 -3.94 -11.35 -4.51
N GLU A 8 -4.01 -12.24 -3.51
CA GLU A 8 -3.00 -12.38 -2.44
C GLU A 8 -1.64 -12.84 -3.01
N LYS A 9 -0.95 -11.94 -3.73
CA LYS A 9 0.45 -12.10 -4.12
C LYS A 9 1.13 -10.74 -4.29
N ILE A 10 2.46 -10.73 -4.17
CA ILE A 10 3.35 -9.55 -4.24
C ILE A 10 3.14 -8.70 -5.52
N ASP A 11 2.64 -9.30 -6.60
CA ASP A 11 2.32 -8.63 -7.87
C ASP A 11 1.39 -7.42 -7.69
N ALA A 12 0.52 -7.44 -6.67
CA ALA A 12 -0.41 -6.34 -6.40
C ALA A 12 0.20 -5.15 -5.64
N LEU A 13 1.34 -5.33 -4.97
CA LEU A 13 1.96 -4.28 -4.15
C LEU A 13 2.35 -3.06 -4.96
N CYS A 14 2.70 -3.27 -6.23
CA CYS A 14 3.03 -2.21 -7.15
C CYS A 14 1.81 -1.62 -7.88
N ALA A 15 0.60 -2.18 -7.70
CA ALA A 15 -0.61 -1.73 -8.40
C ALA A 15 -1.32 -0.56 -7.72
N ALA A 16 -0.96 -0.24 -6.47
CA ALA A 16 -1.59 0.83 -5.70
C ALA A 16 -1.50 2.20 -6.39
N PRO A 17 -0.38 2.64 -7.00
CA PRO A 17 -0.32 3.94 -7.66
C PRO A 17 -1.27 4.12 -8.83
N LEU A 18 -1.61 3.03 -9.51
CA LEU A 18 -2.58 3.11 -10.58
C LEU A 18 -4.03 3.31 -10.04
N SER A 19 -4.27 3.09 -8.74
CA SER A 19 -5.55 3.39 -8.08
C SER A 19 -5.80 4.89 -8.01
N GLN A 20 -4.74 5.68 -7.79
CA GLN A 20 -4.76 7.13 -7.89
C GLN A 20 -5.04 7.57 -9.33
N LYS A 21 -4.30 7.02 -10.31
CA LYS A 21 -4.46 7.38 -11.73
C LYS A 21 -5.89 7.21 -12.24
N TYR A 22 -6.57 6.13 -11.86
CA TYR A 22 -7.94 5.85 -12.31
C TYR A 22 -9.02 6.20 -11.29
N ASN A 23 -8.65 6.83 -10.18
CA ASN A 23 -9.54 7.16 -9.05
C ASN A 23 -10.46 5.97 -8.68
N CYS A 24 -9.85 4.81 -8.43
CA CYS A 24 -10.56 3.55 -8.18
C CYS A 24 -10.09 2.87 -6.89
N PRO A 25 -10.94 2.12 -6.19
CA PRO A 25 -10.50 1.28 -5.08
C PRO A 25 -9.72 0.05 -5.58
N ILE A 26 -9.01 -0.58 -4.64
CA ILE A 26 -8.43 -1.91 -4.80
C ILE A 26 -9.37 -2.89 -4.12
N LEU A 27 -9.88 -3.85 -4.88
CA LEU A 27 -10.66 -4.97 -4.36
C LEU A 27 -9.82 -6.24 -4.43
N LEU A 28 -9.90 -7.02 -3.36
CA LEU A 28 -9.23 -8.30 -3.27
C LEU A 28 -10.14 -9.43 -3.76
N ASN A 29 -9.54 -10.45 -4.35
CA ASN A 29 -10.24 -11.65 -4.76
C ASN A 29 -9.33 -12.86 -4.68
N ILE A 30 -9.92 -14.05 -4.57
CA ILE A 30 -9.18 -15.30 -4.67
C ILE A 30 -8.93 -15.69 -6.14
N LYS A 31 -8.11 -16.72 -6.38
CA LYS A 31 -7.64 -17.10 -7.71
C LYS A 31 -8.75 -17.65 -8.57
N GLU A 32 -9.56 -18.55 -8.01
CA GLU A 32 -10.40 -19.44 -8.81
C GLU A 32 -11.79 -18.86 -9.10
N ASN A 33 -12.39 -18.10 -8.17
CA ASN A 33 -13.77 -17.64 -8.28
C ASN A 33 -13.92 -16.20 -7.78
N LEU A 34 -14.89 -15.45 -8.33
CA LEU A 34 -15.25 -14.14 -7.83
C LEU A 34 -15.99 -14.27 -6.50
N LEU A 35 -15.41 -13.71 -5.44
CA LEU A 35 -16.01 -13.70 -4.12
C LEU A 35 -17.34 -12.95 -4.15
N SER A 36 -18.32 -13.45 -3.38
CA SER A 36 -19.62 -12.81 -3.24
C SER A 36 -19.53 -11.42 -2.62
N SER A 37 -18.60 -11.20 -1.69
CA SER A 37 -18.28 -9.88 -1.12
C SER A 37 -17.76 -8.92 -2.19
N THR A 38 -16.77 -9.35 -2.97
CA THR A 38 -16.21 -8.56 -4.07
C THR A 38 -17.27 -8.23 -5.11
N LYS A 39 -18.13 -9.20 -5.48
CA LYS A 39 -19.26 -8.97 -6.38
C LYS A 39 -20.26 -7.93 -5.84
N LYS A 40 -20.62 -8.02 -4.56
CA LYS A 40 -21.51 -7.04 -3.92
C LYS A 40 -20.90 -5.65 -3.95
N GLU A 41 -19.59 -5.54 -3.68
CA GLU A 41 -18.92 -4.25 -3.69
C GLU A 41 -18.82 -3.66 -5.09
N ILE A 42 -18.53 -4.47 -6.11
CA ILE A 42 -18.60 -4.05 -7.52
C ILE A 42 -19.96 -3.44 -7.86
N GLN A 43 -21.04 -4.09 -7.43
CA GLN A 43 -22.41 -3.66 -7.70
C GLN A 43 -22.75 -2.38 -6.94
N ARG A 44 -22.40 -2.29 -5.65
CA ARG A 44 -22.59 -1.09 -4.82
C ARG A 44 -21.87 0.13 -5.41
N LEU A 45 -20.69 -0.10 -5.97
CA LEU A 45 -19.84 0.89 -6.62
C LEU A 45 -20.29 1.22 -8.07
N GLU A 46 -21.27 0.51 -8.61
CA GLU A 46 -21.76 0.64 -9.99
C GLU A 46 -20.64 0.61 -11.04
N ALA A 47 -19.61 -0.20 -10.80
CA ALA A 47 -18.44 -0.21 -11.65
C ALA A 47 -18.71 -0.78 -13.04
N LYS A 48 -17.97 -0.25 -14.03
CA LYS A 48 -18.10 -0.64 -15.45
C LYS A 48 -16.81 -1.22 -16.02
N ASN A 49 -15.67 -0.92 -15.40
CA ASN A 49 -14.37 -1.35 -15.86
C ASN A 49 -13.64 -2.06 -14.71
N ALA A 50 -12.93 -3.14 -15.03
CA ALA A 50 -12.06 -3.87 -14.11
C ALA A 50 -10.63 -3.93 -14.68
N VAL A 51 -9.64 -3.64 -13.84
CA VAL A 51 -8.23 -3.91 -14.12
C VAL A 51 -7.80 -5.08 -13.26
N ILE A 52 -7.49 -6.20 -13.91
CA ILE A 52 -6.99 -7.41 -13.25
C ILE A 52 -5.46 -7.32 -13.21
N ILE A 53 -4.89 -7.40 -12.03
CA ILE A 53 -3.44 -7.39 -11.84
C ILE A 53 -2.93 -8.81 -11.67
N GLY A 54 -1.91 -9.16 -12.44
CA GLY A 54 -1.28 -10.48 -12.44
C GLY A 54 -1.84 -11.42 -13.50
N GLY A 55 -1.04 -12.43 -13.83
CA GLY A 55 -1.37 -13.45 -14.81
C GLY A 55 -2.48 -14.38 -14.34
N THR A 56 -2.85 -15.34 -15.20
CA THR A 56 -3.90 -16.35 -14.91
C THR A 56 -3.56 -17.27 -13.74
N GLY A 57 -2.26 -17.39 -13.40
CA GLY A 57 -1.81 -18.07 -12.18
C GLY A 57 -2.13 -17.33 -10.88
N ALA A 58 -2.43 -16.03 -10.93
CA ALA A 58 -2.82 -15.22 -9.77
C ALA A 58 -4.35 -15.03 -9.73
N ILE A 59 -4.94 -14.53 -10.83
CA ILE A 59 -6.40 -14.43 -11.00
C ILE A 59 -6.77 -15.20 -12.26
N SER A 60 -7.50 -16.31 -12.11
CA SER A 60 -7.81 -17.21 -13.22
C SER A 60 -8.63 -16.53 -14.32
N GLU A 61 -8.70 -17.17 -15.48
CA GLU A 61 -9.64 -16.75 -16.53
C GLU A 61 -11.10 -16.90 -16.10
N ASN A 62 -11.39 -17.79 -15.14
CA ASN A 62 -12.75 -17.97 -14.63
C ASN A 62 -13.23 -16.71 -13.90
N VAL A 63 -12.40 -16.12 -13.05
CA VAL A 63 -12.71 -14.84 -12.40
C VAL A 63 -12.97 -13.75 -13.44
N GLU A 64 -12.13 -13.67 -14.48
CA GLU A 64 -12.33 -12.69 -15.56
C GLU A 64 -13.64 -12.91 -16.32
N LYS A 65 -14.03 -14.17 -16.57
CA LYS A 65 -15.32 -14.53 -17.18
C LYS A 65 -16.49 -14.12 -16.28
N GLU A 66 -16.41 -14.39 -14.98
CA GLU A 66 -17.43 -14.00 -14.00
C GLU A 66 -17.59 -12.47 -13.91
N LEU A 67 -16.49 -11.71 -13.98
CA LEU A 67 -16.52 -10.25 -14.04
C LEU A 67 -17.19 -9.73 -15.31
N LYS A 68 -16.87 -10.31 -16.46
CA LYS A 68 -17.52 -9.97 -17.74
C LYS A 68 -19.01 -10.33 -17.72
N ALA A 69 -19.38 -11.46 -17.13
CA ALA A 69 -20.76 -11.92 -17.02
C ALA A 69 -21.65 -10.98 -16.19
N ILE A 70 -21.07 -10.26 -15.22
CA ILE A 70 -21.78 -9.23 -14.44
C ILE A 70 -21.68 -7.82 -15.07
N GLY A 71 -21.19 -7.72 -16.31
CA GLY A 71 -21.22 -6.51 -17.13
C GLY A 71 -19.98 -5.62 -17.07
N LEU A 72 -18.83 -6.11 -16.59
CA LEU A 72 -17.60 -5.32 -16.57
C LEU A 72 -16.76 -5.52 -17.83
N SER A 73 -16.21 -4.42 -18.34
CA SER A 73 -15.09 -4.45 -19.29
C SER A 73 -13.79 -4.71 -18.54
N CYS A 74 -13.13 -5.84 -18.80
CA CYS A 74 -11.93 -6.25 -18.09
C CYS A 74 -10.66 -5.98 -18.91
N THR A 75 -9.63 -5.45 -18.28
CA THR A 75 -8.26 -5.33 -18.81
C THR A 75 -7.30 -6.02 -17.86
N ARG A 76 -6.45 -6.90 -18.36
CA ARG A 76 -5.42 -7.57 -17.55
C ARG A 76 -4.06 -6.88 -17.74
N ILE A 77 -3.36 -6.63 -16.63
CA ILE A 77 -1.98 -6.19 -16.62
C ILE A 77 -1.16 -7.28 -15.93
N SER A 78 -0.30 -7.93 -16.70
CA SER A 78 0.56 -9.02 -16.23
C SER A 78 1.83 -9.08 -17.05
N GLY A 79 2.92 -9.47 -16.41
CA GLY A 79 4.17 -9.85 -17.05
C GLY A 79 4.47 -11.35 -16.90
N GLU A 80 5.63 -11.76 -17.39
CA GLU A 80 6.12 -13.14 -17.25
C GLU A 80 6.34 -13.54 -15.79
N ASP A 81 6.75 -12.58 -14.97
CA ASP A 81 6.90 -12.72 -13.52
C ASP A 81 6.48 -11.42 -12.80
N ARG A 82 6.71 -11.36 -11.48
CA ARG A 82 6.36 -10.20 -10.66
C ARG A 82 7.16 -8.95 -10.99
N PHE A 83 8.39 -9.11 -11.47
CA PHE A 83 9.27 -8.01 -11.82
C PHE A 83 8.82 -7.38 -13.14
N ASP A 84 8.55 -8.21 -14.15
CA ASP A 84 7.94 -7.75 -15.40
C ASP A 84 6.52 -7.18 -15.17
N THR A 85 5.71 -7.79 -14.31
CA THR A 85 4.39 -7.24 -13.93
C THR A 85 4.52 -5.84 -13.34
N SER A 86 5.52 -5.59 -12.47
CA SER A 86 5.78 -4.25 -11.91
C SER A 86 6.13 -3.22 -12.99
N VAL A 87 6.86 -3.64 -14.03
CA VAL A 87 7.17 -2.80 -15.19
C VAL A 87 5.93 -2.53 -16.04
N LYS A 88 5.11 -3.56 -16.33
CA LYS A 88 3.84 -3.39 -17.07
C LYS A 88 2.86 -2.46 -16.36
N ILE A 89 2.88 -2.47 -15.02
CA ILE A 89 2.12 -1.52 -14.20
C ILE A 89 2.72 -0.10 -14.33
N ALA A 90 4.04 0.03 -14.21
CA ALA A 90 4.74 1.31 -14.35
C ALA A 90 4.50 1.97 -15.71
N GLU A 91 4.47 1.18 -16.80
CA GLU A 91 4.13 1.64 -18.16
C GLU A 91 2.71 2.22 -18.28
N LYS A 92 1.81 1.89 -17.35
CA LYS A 92 0.45 2.45 -17.32
C LYS A 92 0.34 3.73 -16.49
N LEU A 93 1.38 4.14 -15.76
CA LEU A 93 1.41 5.37 -14.95
C LEU A 93 1.88 6.57 -15.75
N ASP A 94 1.53 7.76 -15.27
CA ASP A 94 2.05 9.03 -15.81
C ASP A 94 3.37 9.33 -15.10
N PHE A 95 4.47 8.90 -15.71
CA PHE A 95 5.80 8.99 -15.12
C PHE A 95 6.20 10.45 -14.84
N ASN A 96 6.55 10.75 -13.60
CA ASN A 96 6.82 12.11 -13.11
C ASN A 96 8.30 12.37 -12.75
N GLY A 97 9.20 11.40 -13.02
CA GLY A 97 10.62 11.48 -12.66
C GLY A 97 11.00 10.73 -11.40
N GLU A 98 10.05 10.37 -10.53
CA GLU A 98 10.34 9.66 -9.30
C GLU A 98 9.98 8.18 -9.43
N VAL A 99 10.79 7.29 -8.86
CA VAL A 99 10.50 5.84 -8.80
C VAL A 99 10.73 5.31 -7.39
N CYS A 100 9.95 4.30 -7.01
CA CYS A 100 10.22 3.48 -5.84
C CYS A 100 10.76 2.12 -6.28
N VAL A 101 11.73 1.60 -5.55
CA VAL A 101 12.33 0.29 -5.79
C VAL A 101 12.28 -0.50 -4.49
N ALA A 102 11.71 -1.70 -4.54
CA ALA A 102 11.65 -2.60 -3.39
C ALA A 102 11.95 -4.02 -3.85
N THR A 103 12.23 -4.92 -2.91
CA THR A 103 12.36 -6.34 -3.26
C THR A 103 11.01 -6.89 -3.72
N GLY A 104 11.04 -7.74 -4.75
CA GLY A 104 9.91 -8.58 -5.11
C GLY A 104 9.87 -9.90 -4.35
N LEU A 105 10.82 -10.18 -3.45
CA LEU A 105 10.93 -11.49 -2.79
C LEU A 105 10.06 -11.61 -1.52
N ASN A 106 9.78 -10.48 -0.88
CA ASN A 106 8.81 -10.36 0.22
C ASN A 106 7.92 -9.12 -0.02
N PHE A 107 7.16 -8.68 0.98
CA PHE A 107 6.19 -7.59 0.86
C PHE A 107 6.41 -6.34 1.75
N PRO A 108 7.03 -6.42 2.96
CA PRO A 108 6.91 -5.31 3.91
C PRO A 108 7.45 -3.97 3.41
N ASP A 109 8.55 -3.97 2.65
CA ASP A 109 9.17 -2.75 2.14
C ASP A 109 8.32 -2.10 1.03
N ALA A 110 7.76 -2.91 0.13
CA ALA A 110 6.86 -2.41 -0.91
C ALA A 110 5.56 -1.85 -0.32
N ILE A 111 5.03 -2.45 0.75
CA ILE A 111 3.86 -1.93 1.47
C ILE A 111 4.19 -0.61 2.18
N SER A 112 5.36 -0.52 2.81
CA SER A 112 5.79 0.64 3.59
C SER A 112 5.72 1.96 2.81
N ILE A 113 5.94 1.91 1.50
CA ILE A 113 5.91 3.07 0.59
C ILE A 113 4.61 3.18 -0.21
N SER A 114 3.72 2.20 -0.17
CA SER A 114 2.61 2.06 -1.11
C SER A 114 1.65 3.26 -1.10
N SER A 115 1.30 3.79 0.08
CA SER A 115 0.44 4.97 0.21
C SER A 115 1.06 6.24 -0.37
N ILE A 116 2.34 6.47 -0.12
CA ILE A 116 3.08 7.63 -0.66
C ILE A 116 3.33 7.49 -2.15
N ALA A 117 3.75 6.31 -2.61
CA ALA A 117 3.89 6.02 -4.04
C ALA A 117 2.56 6.25 -4.76
N THR A 118 1.45 5.89 -4.11
CA THR A 118 0.12 6.12 -4.66
C THR A 118 -0.26 7.58 -4.71
N GLN A 119 -0.06 8.32 -3.62
CA GLN A 119 -0.29 9.76 -3.55
C GLN A 119 0.49 10.52 -4.64
N LYS A 120 1.77 10.18 -4.82
CA LYS A 120 2.67 10.87 -5.76
C LYS A 120 2.62 10.31 -7.19
N GLY A 121 1.89 9.22 -7.42
CA GLY A 121 1.85 8.54 -8.73
C GLY A 121 3.19 7.88 -9.12
N MET A 122 4.05 7.57 -8.15
CA MET A 122 5.35 6.93 -8.40
C MET A 122 5.14 5.45 -8.77
N PRO A 123 5.77 4.94 -9.85
CA PRO A 123 5.86 3.51 -10.06
C PRO A 123 6.65 2.84 -8.95
N VAL A 124 6.17 1.67 -8.51
CA VAL A 124 6.92 0.76 -7.62
C VAL A 124 7.49 -0.37 -8.47
N LEU A 125 8.80 -0.34 -8.69
CA LEU A 125 9.54 -1.35 -9.45
C LEU A 125 10.08 -2.41 -8.48
N LEU A 126 9.94 -3.69 -8.85
CA LEU A 126 10.40 -4.80 -8.01
C LEU A 126 11.73 -5.34 -8.52
N THR A 127 12.65 -5.66 -7.59
CA THR A 127 13.95 -6.29 -7.92
C THR A 127 14.20 -7.54 -7.07
N MET A 128 15.24 -8.31 -7.42
CA MET A 128 15.81 -9.30 -6.50
C MET A 128 16.85 -8.61 -5.61
N THR A 129 17.28 -9.28 -4.52
CA THR A 129 18.29 -8.73 -3.60
C THR A 129 19.58 -8.34 -4.28
N TYR A 130 20.17 -9.24 -5.08
CA TYR A 130 21.48 -9.04 -5.70
C TYR A 130 21.42 -8.94 -7.24
N LYS A 131 20.21 -8.84 -7.81
CA LYS A 131 20.02 -8.77 -9.26
C LYS A 131 18.88 -7.81 -9.62
N CYS A 132 19.21 -6.78 -10.40
CA CYS A 132 18.22 -5.97 -11.08
C CYS A 132 17.70 -6.74 -12.31
N PRO A 133 16.40 -7.10 -12.39
CA PRO A 133 15.82 -7.81 -13.52
C PRO A 133 15.97 -7.02 -14.83
N GLN A 134 16.10 -7.73 -15.95
CA GLN A 134 16.33 -7.08 -17.24
C GLN A 134 15.16 -6.16 -17.64
N SER A 135 13.92 -6.57 -17.39
CA SER A 135 12.72 -5.75 -17.61
C SER A 135 12.79 -4.40 -16.88
N VAL A 136 13.30 -4.40 -15.65
CA VAL A 136 13.47 -3.17 -14.85
C VAL A 136 14.58 -2.30 -15.43
N LYS A 137 15.72 -2.88 -15.81
CA LYS A 137 16.82 -2.16 -16.47
C LYS A 137 16.36 -1.49 -17.77
N ASP A 138 15.61 -2.23 -18.59
CA ASP A 138 15.11 -1.74 -19.86
C ASP A 138 14.10 -0.60 -19.66
N TYR A 139 13.22 -0.72 -18.66
CA TYR A 139 12.26 0.32 -18.32
C TYR A 139 12.95 1.64 -17.91
N ILE A 140 14.01 1.58 -17.09
CA ILE A 140 14.67 2.79 -16.57
C ILE A 140 15.66 3.43 -17.55
N LYS A 141 16.20 2.68 -18.53
CA LYS A 141 17.31 3.11 -19.40
C LYS A 141 17.07 4.46 -20.11
N ASN A 142 15.84 4.74 -20.51
CA ASN A 142 15.48 5.95 -21.26
C ASN A 142 14.55 6.88 -20.47
N LYS A 143 14.48 6.74 -19.14
CA LYS A 143 13.65 7.57 -18.27
C LYS A 143 14.52 8.65 -17.63
N ASN A 144 14.01 9.88 -17.64
CA ASN A 144 14.58 10.96 -16.84
C ASN A 144 14.17 10.78 -15.37
N ILE A 145 14.82 9.86 -14.67
CA ILE A 145 14.59 9.63 -13.24
C ILE A 145 15.33 10.72 -12.47
N THR A 146 14.59 11.54 -11.73
CA THR A 146 15.11 12.60 -10.86
C THR A 146 15.29 12.16 -9.42
N ALA A 147 14.62 11.07 -9.00
CA ALA A 147 14.83 10.42 -7.71
C ALA A 147 14.46 8.93 -7.76
N ALA A 148 15.31 8.08 -7.19
CA ALA A 148 15.03 6.67 -6.99
C ALA A 148 15.03 6.32 -5.50
N TYR A 149 13.86 6.06 -4.94
CA TYR A 149 13.71 5.67 -3.54
C TYR A 149 13.85 4.16 -3.40
N ILE A 150 14.98 3.71 -2.85
CA ILE A 150 15.24 2.30 -2.56
C ILE A 150 14.68 2.02 -1.16
N VAL A 151 13.68 1.15 -1.07
CA VAL A 151 13.02 0.82 0.20
C VAL A 151 13.48 -0.56 0.66
N GLY A 152 14.06 -0.61 1.85
CA GLY A 152 14.72 -1.78 2.41
C GLY A 152 16.24 -1.62 2.52
N SER A 153 16.85 -2.50 3.33
CA SER A 153 18.29 -2.50 3.57
C SER A 153 19.09 -3.08 2.40
N ASP A 154 20.42 -3.02 2.50
CA ASP A 154 21.34 -3.64 1.53
C ASP A 154 21.11 -5.16 1.40
N ASP A 155 20.73 -5.84 2.49
CA ASP A 155 20.39 -7.27 2.49
C ASP A 155 19.07 -7.60 1.78
N VAL A 156 18.28 -6.58 1.45
CA VAL A 156 16.98 -6.73 0.79
C VAL A 156 17.00 -6.21 -0.65
N VAL A 157 17.64 -5.07 -0.87
CA VAL A 157 17.97 -4.52 -2.19
C VAL A 157 19.40 -4.00 -2.12
N SER A 158 20.34 -4.75 -2.68
CA SER A 158 21.75 -4.45 -2.50
C SER A 158 22.16 -3.14 -3.18
N ASP A 159 23.26 -2.54 -2.73
CA ASP A 159 23.86 -1.34 -3.30
C ASP A 159 24.27 -1.60 -4.76
N GLY A 160 24.64 -2.84 -5.11
CA GLY A 160 24.86 -3.25 -6.49
C GLY A 160 23.59 -3.20 -7.36
N VAL A 161 22.42 -3.50 -6.78
CA VAL A 161 21.12 -3.32 -7.45
C VAL A 161 20.74 -1.85 -7.49
N ALA A 162 20.83 -1.14 -6.36
CA ALA A 162 20.53 0.29 -6.25
C ALA A 162 21.35 1.14 -7.22
N GLY A 163 22.62 0.80 -7.45
CA GLY A 163 23.51 1.48 -8.39
C GLY A 163 23.09 1.41 -9.86
N ASN A 164 22.04 0.64 -10.21
CA ASN A 164 21.43 0.70 -11.54
C ASN A 164 20.51 1.92 -11.73
N PHE A 165 20.14 2.60 -10.64
CA PHE A 165 19.23 3.74 -10.65
C PHE A 165 20.00 5.05 -10.41
N PRO A 166 19.61 6.15 -11.04
CA PRO A 166 20.18 7.47 -10.74
C PRO A 166 19.53 8.08 -9.49
N HIS A 167 20.21 9.04 -8.86
CA HIS A 167 19.67 9.83 -7.73
C HIS A 167 19.07 8.98 -6.60
N VAL A 168 19.81 7.93 -6.20
CA VAL A 168 19.39 6.96 -5.19
C VAL A 168 19.23 7.61 -3.81
N LYS A 169 18.10 7.34 -3.17
CA LYS A 169 17.85 7.59 -1.75
C LYS A 169 17.35 6.31 -1.08
N ARG A 170 18.12 5.77 -0.14
CA ARG A 170 17.72 4.56 0.61
C ARG A 170 16.86 4.93 1.82
N LEU A 171 15.74 4.24 1.97
CA LEU A 171 14.79 4.32 3.08
C LEU A 171 14.72 2.94 3.74
N GLN A 172 15.25 2.82 4.95
CA GLN A 172 15.45 1.54 5.62
C GLN A 172 15.30 1.66 7.13
N GLY A 173 15.06 0.53 7.78
CA GLY A 173 15.03 0.37 9.22
C GLY A 173 15.47 -1.04 9.63
N ASN A 174 15.52 -1.32 10.94
CA ASN A 174 15.91 -2.64 11.44
C ASN A 174 14.84 -3.71 11.19
N ASP A 175 13.59 -3.28 11.05
CA ASP A 175 12.44 -4.11 10.75
C ASP A 175 11.47 -3.36 9.81
N ARG A 176 10.32 -4.00 9.52
CA ARG A 176 9.28 -3.44 8.65
C ARG A 176 8.63 -2.17 9.20
N TYR A 177 8.57 -2.04 10.53
CA TYR A 177 7.96 -0.90 11.19
C TYR A 177 8.92 0.29 11.13
N ASP A 178 10.21 0.07 11.40
CA ASP A 178 11.25 1.08 11.25
C ASP A 178 11.39 1.55 9.80
N THR A 179 11.28 0.63 8.83
CA THR A 179 11.32 0.98 7.41
C THR A 179 10.09 1.82 7.01
N ASN A 180 8.90 1.46 7.49
CA ASN A 180 7.69 2.29 7.32
C ASN A 180 7.85 3.67 7.96
N MET A 181 8.44 3.77 9.15
CA MET A 181 8.72 5.05 9.79
C MET A 181 9.74 5.89 9.04
N ALA A 182 10.81 5.28 8.51
CA ALA A 182 11.81 5.97 7.69
C ALA A 182 11.18 6.55 6.41
N VAL A 183 10.28 5.78 5.80
CA VAL A 183 9.49 6.21 4.64
C VAL A 183 8.58 7.39 5.01
N ILE A 184 7.75 7.27 6.04
CA ILE A 184 6.81 8.34 6.46
C ILE A 184 7.58 9.61 6.82
N SER A 185 8.67 9.48 7.58
CA SER A 185 9.51 10.61 8.00
C SER A 185 10.14 11.33 6.81
N ASN A 186 10.58 10.58 5.80
CA ASN A 186 11.15 11.16 4.58
C ASN A 186 10.16 12.08 3.84
N PHE A 187 8.88 11.72 3.83
CA PHE A 187 7.81 12.44 3.13
C PHE A 187 6.93 13.27 4.08
N ALA A 188 7.34 13.50 5.32
CA ALA A 188 6.49 14.12 6.36
C ALA A 188 5.89 15.47 5.93
N LYS A 189 6.63 16.28 5.15
CA LYS A 189 6.15 17.59 4.66
C LYS A 189 5.09 17.50 3.55
N GLU A 190 4.97 16.33 2.92
CA GLU A 190 4.00 16.04 1.85
C GLU A 190 2.78 15.28 2.39
N LEU A 191 2.77 14.93 3.68
CA LEU A 191 1.73 14.15 4.33
C LEU A 191 0.85 15.01 5.23
N LYS A 192 -0.44 14.68 5.27
CA LYS A 192 -1.44 15.25 6.16
C LYS A 192 -1.73 14.24 7.27
N LEU A 193 -1.27 14.58 8.47
CA LEU A 193 -1.43 13.75 9.66
C LEU A 193 -2.76 13.98 10.40
N SER A 194 -3.67 14.81 9.87
CA SER A 194 -5.02 15.00 10.46
C SER A 194 -5.85 13.71 10.46
N THR A 195 -5.56 12.80 9.54
CA THR A 195 -6.09 11.43 9.53
C THR A 195 -4.93 10.50 9.27
N VAL A 196 -4.80 9.46 10.08
CA VAL A 196 -3.78 8.44 9.93
C VAL A 196 -4.45 7.08 9.80
N TYR A 197 -4.00 6.31 8.83
CA TYR A 197 -4.46 4.95 8.63
C TYR A 197 -3.48 4.00 9.34
N VAL A 198 -4.00 3.00 10.01
CA VAL A 198 -3.19 1.96 10.65
C VAL A 198 -3.62 0.59 10.14
N ALA A 199 -2.65 -0.24 9.79
CA ALA A 199 -2.87 -1.61 9.35
C ALA A 199 -1.78 -2.50 9.93
N THR A 200 -2.04 -3.80 10.06
CA THR A 200 -1.01 -4.72 10.56
C THR A 200 0.20 -4.72 9.64
N GLY A 201 1.40 -4.73 10.21
CA GLY A 201 2.62 -5.01 9.46
C GLY A 201 2.78 -6.50 9.16
N SER A 202 2.03 -7.40 9.81
CA SER A 202 2.25 -8.85 9.77
C SER A 202 1.79 -9.51 8.47
N ASN A 203 0.80 -8.92 7.79
CA ASN A 203 0.37 -9.26 6.44
C ASN A 203 0.30 -7.97 5.59
N TYR A 204 -0.35 -8.00 4.43
CA TYR A 204 -0.41 -6.86 3.50
C TYR A 204 -1.78 -6.52 2.88
N PRO A 205 -2.80 -7.41 2.81
CA PRO A 205 -4.10 -7.09 2.22
C PRO A 205 -4.71 -5.75 2.69
N ASP A 206 -4.74 -5.55 4.01
CA ASP A 206 -5.35 -4.37 4.65
C ASP A 206 -4.56 -3.10 4.34
N ALA A 207 -3.23 -3.15 4.51
CA ALA A 207 -2.36 -2.02 4.20
C ALA A 207 -2.36 -1.64 2.72
N LEU A 208 -2.51 -2.62 1.82
CA LEU A 208 -2.62 -2.40 0.38
C LEU A 208 -3.92 -1.67 0.04
N ALA A 209 -5.06 -2.14 0.55
CA ALA A 209 -6.35 -1.49 0.35
C ALA A 209 -6.36 -0.07 0.96
N ALA A 210 -5.81 0.07 2.18
CA ALA A 210 -5.64 1.34 2.88
C ALA A 210 -4.84 2.34 2.05
N SER A 211 -3.80 1.90 1.34
CA SER A 211 -2.92 2.78 0.55
C SER A 211 -3.67 3.53 -0.54
N ALA A 212 -4.67 2.90 -1.18
CA ALA A 212 -5.52 3.55 -2.18
C ALA A 212 -6.43 4.62 -1.56
N LEU A 213 -6.92 4.40 -0.35
CA LEU A 213 -7.78 5.34 0.38
C LEU A 213 -6.97 6.50 0.96
N ALA A 214 -5.87 6.19 1.66
CA ALA A 214 -5.00 7.14 2.33
C ALA A 214 -4.37 8.15 1.36
N ALA A 215 -4.02 7.70 0.15
CA ALA A 215 -3.50 8.57 -0.89
C ALA A 215 -4.45 9.71 -1.29
N LYS A 216 -5.77 9.50 -1.24
CA LYS A 216 -6.76 10.53 -1.58
C LYS A 216 -6.71 11.73 -0.63
N THR A 217 -6.44 11.46 0.64
CA THR A 217 -6.36 12.50 1.69
C THR A 217 -4.94 12.93 1.98
N HIS A 218 -3.95 12.42 1.23
CA HIS A 218 -2.52 12.61 1.49
C HIS A 218 -2.11 12.12 2.89
N SER A 219 -2.81 11.10 3.39
CA SER A 219 -2.60 10.54 4.72
C SER A 219 -1.58 9.40 4.65
N PRO A 220 -0.77 9.19 5.70
CA PRO A 220 0.09 8.01 5.78
C PRO A 220 -0.73 6.76 6.13
N VAL A 221 -0.14 5.61 5.81
CA VAL A 221 -0.50 4.31 6.38
C VAL A 221 0.66 3.88 7.27
N PHE A 222 0.43 3.81 8.57
CA PHE A 222 1.36 3.24 9.54
C PHE A 222 1.16 1.74 9.63
N LEU A 223 2.27 1.00 9.57
CA LEU A 223 2.29 -0.42 9.89
C LEU A 223 2.44 -0.57 11.40
N VAL A 224 1.56 -1.35 12.00
CA VAL A 224 1.53 -1.56 13.45
C VAL A 224 1.49 -3.05 13.80
N ASN A 225 1.91 -3.36 15.01
CA ASN A 225 1.57 -4.55 15.76
C ASN A 225 1.52 -4.15 17.25
N ASP A 226 1.25 -5.11 18.13
CA ASP A 226 1.13 -4.87 19.57
C ASP A 226 2.40 -4.26 20.21
N THR A 227 3.57 -4.30 19.55
CA THR A 227 4.85 -3.80 20.10
C THR A 227 5.42 -2.58 19.38
N ALA A 228 5.07 -2.37 18.11
CA ALA A 228 5.56 -1.27 17.28
C ALA A 228 4.60 -0.07 17.26
N VAL A 229 3.41 -0.23 17.85
CA VAL A 229 2.45 0.87 18.05
C VAL A 229 3.07 2.03 18.82
N ASP A 230 3.96 1.75 19.78
CA ASP A 230 4.70 2.77 20.55
C ASP A 230 5.50 3.71 19.65
N LYS A 231 6.20 3.18 18.64
CA LYS A 231 6.98 4.00 17.69
C LYS A 231 6.07 4.94 16.90
N THR A 232 4.91 4.43 16.48
CA THR A 232 3.90 5.23 15.77
C THR A 232 3.36 6.34 16.69
N LYS A 233 3.03 5.99 17.93
CA LYS A 233 2.56 6.93 18.95
C LYS A 233 3.60 8.02 19.21
N GLU A 234 4.85 7.67 19.49
CA GLU A 234 5.94 8.61 19.72
C GLU A 234 6.09 9.60 18.56
N TYR A 235 6.03 9.12 17.32
CA TYR A 235 6.07 9.98 16.15
C TYR A 235 4.91 10.98 16.10
N LEU A 236 3.67 10.53 16.36
CA LEU A 236 2.49 11.40 16.37
C LEU A 236 2.59 12.45 17.47
N LEU A 237 3.08 12.07 18.66
CA LEU A 237 3.32 12.97 19.79
C LEU A 237 4.38 14.03 19.48
N GLN A 238 5.50 13.62 18.87
CA GLN A 238 6.58 14.55 18.48
C GLN A 238 6.10 15.60 17.47
N ASN A 239 5.17 15.22 16.59
CA ASN A 239 4.57 16.16 15.63
C ASN A 239 3.44 17.00 16.25
N GLN A 240 3.07 16.77 17.53
CA GLN A 240 1.99 17.45 18.26
C GLN A 240 0.62 17.33 17.57
N ILE A 241 0.31 16.15 17.04
CA ILE A 241 -0.91 15.92 16.26
C ILE A 241 -1.82 14.98 17.02
N LEU A 242 -3.09 15.37 17.14
CA LEU A 242 -4.18 14.46 17.50
C LEU A 242 -4.87 14.03 16.21
N PRO A 243 -4.52 12.86 15.64
CA PRO A 243 -5.11 12.43 14.39
C PRO A 243 -6.48 11.79 14.63
N ASN A 244 -7.34 11.85 13.62
CA ASN A 244 -8.37 10.83 13.44
C ASN A 244 -7.68 9.51 13.06
N VAL A 245 -7.88 8.44 13.83
CA VAL A 245 -7.25 7.13 13.59
C VAL A 245 -8.23 6.22 12.88
N VAL A 246 -7.86 5.77 11.68
CA VAL A 246 -8.64 4.80 10.90
C VAL A 246 -7.90 3.46 10.92
N ALA A 247 -8.44 2.49 11.65
CA ALA A 247 -7.90 1.13 11.65
C ALA A 247 -8.47 0.34 10.48
N ILE A 248 -7.58 -0.31 9.73
CA ILE A 248 -7.95 -1.13 8.57
C ILE A 248 -7.66 -2.59 8.91
N GLY A 249 -8.68 -3.43 8.73
CA GLY A 249 -8.67 -4.83 9.13
C GLY A 249 -9.58 -5.12 10.31
N GLN A 250 -9.78 -6.40 10.59
CA GLN A 250 -10.59 -6.84 11.73
C GLN A 250 -9.89 -6.52 13.06
N THR A 251 -10.66 -6.46 14.15
CA THR A 251 -10.15 -6.16 15.50
C THR A 251 -9.13 -7.19 16.00
N ASP A 252 -9.11 -8.40 15.42
CA ASP A 252 -8.12 -9.43 15.74
C ASP A 252 -6.77 -9.18 15.03
N VAL A 253 -6.74 -8.28 14.05
CA VAL A 253 -5.57 -7.92 13.24
C VAL A 253 -4.97 -6.59 13.70
N VAL A 254 -5.82 -5.61 14.01
CA VAL A 254 -5.46 -4.37 14.71
C VAL A 254 -6.36 -4.26 15.92
N SER A 255 -5.81 -4.52 17.11
CA SER A 255 -6.59 -4.58 18.34
C SER A 255 -7.12 -3.20 18.75
N ASP A 256 -8.27 -3.20 19.44
CA ASP A 256 -8.76 -1.98 20.11
C ASP A 256 -7.72 -1.44 21.10
N GLY A 257 -6.83 -2.29 21.62
CA GLY A 257 -5.71 -1.88 22.46
C GLY A 257 -4.71 -1.01 21.70
N VAL A 258 -4.26 -1.46 20.53
CA VAL A 258 -3.39 -0.70 19.62
C VAL A 258 -4.01 0.65 19.25
N VAL A 259 -5.31 0.68 18.94
CA VAL A 259 -5.97 1.93 18.59
C VAL A 259 -6.10 2.87 19.79
N LYS A 260 -6.50 2.35 20.95
CA LYS A 260 -6.57 3.15 22.18
C LYS A 260 -5.21 3.72 22.55
N GLU A 261 -4.14 2.96 22.36
CA GLU A 261 -2.78 3.41 22.66
C GLU A 261 -2.38 4.62 21.82
N LEU A 262 -2.75 4.63 20.54
CA LEU A 262 -2.52 5.77 19.63
C LEU A 262 -3.38 6.99 19.97
N LEU A 263 -4.58 6.77 20.53
CA LEU A 263 -5.48 7.83 20.98
C LEU A 263 -5.14 8.35 22.39
N GLN A 264 -4.46 7.54 23.22
CA GLN A 264 -4.10 7.90 24.58
C GLN A 264 -2.92 8.88 24.61
N ASN A 265 -3.25 10.14 24.90
CA ASN A 265 -2.42 11.29 25.27
C ASN A 265 -1.69 12.08 24.15
N THR A 266 -2.46 12.81 23.33
CA THR A 266 -2.20 14.26 23.22
C THR A 266 -2.76 14.96 24.47
N GLY A 267 -2.06 14.84 25.60
CA GLY A 267 -2.28 15.60 26.84
C GLY A 267 -3.68 15.63 27.46
N ASN A 268 -4.07 14.61 28.25
CA ASN A 268 -4.79 14.85 29.52
C ASN A 268 -4.76 13.59 30.41
N THR A 269 -3.99 13.64 31.50
CA THR A 269 -3.83 12.54 32.47
C THR A 269 -4.93 12.47 33.55
N ASN A 270 -6.13 13.03 33.34
CA ASN A 270 -7.19 13.01 34.37
C ASN A 270 -8.62 12.90 33.80
N GLY A 271 -8.89 11.86 33.00
CA GLY A 271 -10.26 11.53 32.61
C GLY A 271 -10.44 10.03 32.43
N ASN A 272 -11.22 9.41 33.31
CA ASN A 272 -11.73 8.06 33.08
C ASN A 272 -12.44 8.02 31.71
N LEU A 273 -11.80 7.43 30.70
CA LEU A 273 -12.47 7.04 29.47
C LEU A 273 -13.39 5.86 29.81
N GLN A 274 -14.63 6.19 30.18
CA GLN A 274 -15.72 5.21 30.13
C GLN A 274 -15.95 4.88 28.66
N LEU A 275 -15.43 3.72 28.25
CA LEU A 275 -15.76 3.09 26.98
C LEU A 275 -17.20 2.56 27.09
N ASN A 276 -18.15 3.36 26.62
CA ASN A 276 -19.48 2.84 26.36
C ASN A 276 -19.39 1.82 25.22
N LYS A 277 -20.04 0.66 25.41
CA LYS A 277 -20.24 -0.39 24.42
C LYS A 277 -20.78 0.19 23.09
N PRO A 278 -20.56 -0.53 21.98
CA PRO A 278 -20.11 0.02 20.70
C PRO A 278 -21.12 1.02 20.12
N GLY A 279 -20.81 2.28 20.33
CA GLY A 279 -21.37 3.42 19.62
C GLY A 279 -20.21 4.37 19.37
N ILE A 280 -19.68 4.34 18.15
CA ILE A 280 -18.93 5.37 17.43
C ILE A 280 -18.31 6.46 18.35
N ASP A 281 -17.04 6.29 18.68
CA ASP A 281 -16.18 7.41 19.08
C ASP A 281 -15.89 8.23 17.81
N GLU A 282 -16.07 9.55 17.85
CA GLU A 282 -16.09 10.42 16.66
C GLU A 282 -14.75 10.49 15.91
N ASN A 283 -13.69 9.91 16.49
CA ASN A 283 -12.33 9.86 15.95
C ASN A 283 -11.83 8.44 15.63
N TYR A 284 -12.75 7.48 15.47
CA TYR A 284 -12.42 6.08 15.18
C TYR A 284 -13.33 5.49 14.09
N THR A 285 -12.72 4.92 13.06
CA THR A 285 -13.43 4.13 12.04
C THR A 285 -12.66 2.87 11.75
N VAL A 286 -13.34 1.72 11.84
CA VAL A 286 -12.83 0.43 11.34
C VAL A 286 -13.39 0.21 9.94
N ILE A 287 -12.51 -0.01 8.96
CA ILE A 287 -12.91 -0.36 7.59
C ILE A 287 -12.49 -1.82 7.34
N PHE A 288 -13.49 -2.64 7.01
CA PHE A 288 -13.35 -4.04 6.60
C PHE A 288 -13.20 -4.18 5.09
#